data_AF-A0A1G4AXC0-F1
#
_entry.id   AF-A0A1G4AXC0-F1
#
_cell.length_a   1.000
_cell.length_b   1.000
_cell.length_c   1.000
_cell.angle_alpha   90.00
_cell.angle_beta   90.00
_cell.angle_gamma   90.00
#
_symmetry.space_group_name_H-M   'P 1'
#
loop_
_entity.id
_entity.type
_entity.pdbx_description
1 polymer ?
#
loop_
_entity_poly.entity_id
_entity_poly.type
_entity_poly.pdbx_seq_one_letter_code
_entity_poly.pdbx_strand_id
1 'polypeptide(L)'
;MKFSAATTLAALLGAASAGSKSDDRTFAVLRFNNKQLVKTRVDPIISPGKPASHVHGVMGGSNFGMSATGETLSQSKCTNAMINGDDSAYWFPSLYFQDPKTKEFESVDIFYVNVYYFFDGTDDEIKAFPKGLQIFSGNASTRVAPSSGGKQNLEPADGPIQPVQWTCPRSSYNPPSYPLNSDGTIAGIVDPQNEGSGVGFPDQNCDGYASPLRADVHMPSCYNPNVPLNDYKSMAWPSNKGATNSRRMNCPAGWIHVPHMFFEVYWDTPKFANRWTPGQGAQPFVLSNGDTSGYSLHADFIASWDETVLQQIIDNCNAGSSGMDKCPGLLKGLNTDMDCTTSSPVDEVVDGVMSKLPGNNPLGGFAYGSVVGSGSGSGAVVNPPSGSASGSASSSASAQPSVSKAATSGNVSQEEVPTPSASVSAELPVQFAPEVGTTAAGTSAAAAVPTNPVVHKPSASCSRKTRIVYKTVTVTSPAEESNPVATPTATPTATPTGSTDNYKARRHEHEHLHRHRSHRK
;
A
#
# COMPACT_ATOMS: atom_id res chain seq x y z
N MET A 1 -52.14 42.08 24.34
CA MET A 1 -52.29 41.24 23.13
C MET A 1 -50.91 40.74 22.74
N LYS A 2 -50.74 39.42 22.66
CA LYS A 2 -49.47 38.74 22.40
C LYS A 2 -49.17 38.81 20.91
N PHE A 3 -47.99 39.28 20.51
CA PHE A 3 -47.46 39.04 19.16
C PHE A 3 -46.45 37.91 19.24
N SER A 4 -46.83 36.76 18.70
CA SER A 4 -46.01 35.56 18.62
C SER A 4 -44.88 35.77 17.60
N ALA A 5 -43.65 35.51 18.04
CA ALA A 5 -42.51 35.32 17.16
C ALA A 5 -42.72 34.04 16.34
N ALA A 6 -42.73 34.17 15.01
CA ALA A 6 -42.68 33.03 14.11
C ALA A 6 -41.22 32.60 13.96
N THR A 7 -40.84 31.54 14.66
CA THR A 7 -39.56 30.86 14.49
C THR A 7 -39.57 30.14 13.15
N THR A 8 -38.87 30.68 12.16
CA THR A 8 -38.59 30.01 10.89
C THR A 8 -37.63 28.85 11.17
N LEU A 9 -38.18 27.64 11.23
CA LEU A 9 -37.42 26.39 11.24
C LEU A 9 -36.75 26.24 9.88
N ALA A 10 -35.46 26.60 9.78
CA ALA A 10 -34.65 26.30 8.61
C ALA A 10 -34.52 24.77 8.51
N ALA A 11 -35.21 24.17 7.55
CA ALA A 11 -35.01 22.78 7.19
C ALA A 11 -33.57 22.60 6.73
N LEU A 12 -32.78 21.89 7.53
CA LEU A 12 -31.52 21.28 7.10
C LEU A 12 -31.88 20.24 6.04
N LEU A 13 -31.92 20.68 4.78
CA LEU A 13 -31.83 19.80 3.63
C LEU A 13 -30.50 19.05 3.76
N GLY A 14 -30.58 17.73 3.94
CA GLY A 14 -29.41 16.86 3.96
C GLY A 14 -28.54 17.14 2.74
N ALA A 15 -27.27 17.46 2.99
CA ALA A 15 -26.26 17.49 1.95
C ALA A 15 -26.17 16.07 1.39
N ALA A 16 -26.76 15.85 0.21
CA ALA A 16 -26.53 14.63 -0.53
C ALA A 16 -25.05 14.64 -0.95
N SER A 17 -24.28 13.70 -0.41
CA SER A 17 -22.87 13.43 -0.73
C SER A 17 -22.59 13.62 -2.23
N ALA A 18 -21.67 14.51 -2.60
CA ALA A 18 -21.31 14.68 -4.01
C ALA A 18 -20.61 13.44 -4.60
N GLY A 19 -20.11 12.54 -3.75
CA GLY A 19 -19.38 11.33 -4.15
C GLY A 19 -20.21 10.27 -4.88
N SER A 20 -21.53 10.17 -4.66
CA SER A 20 -22.35 9.06 -5.21
C SER A 20 -23.14 9.39 -6.49
N LYS A 21 -23.22 10.65 -6.92
CA LYS A 21 -24.11 11.06 -8.03
C LYS A 21 -23.45 11.10 -9.41
N SER A 22 -22.12 11.14 -9.46
CA SER A 22 -21.36 11.17 -10.71
C SER A 22 -20.92 9.76 -11.08
N ASP A 23 -20.93 9.43 -12.37
CA ASP A 23 -20.22 8.25 -12.89
C ASP A 23 -18.70 8.51 -12.98
N ASP A 24 -18.30 9.78 -12.96
CA ASP A 24 -16.89 10.15 -13.02
C ASP A 24 -16.29 10.16 -11.62
N ARG A 25 -15.18 9.43 -11.47
CA ARG A 25 -14.33 9.42 -10.27
C ARG A 25 -13.80 10.82 -9.96
N THR A 26 -13.95 11.23 -8.71
CA THR A 26 -13.24 12.39 -8.15
C THR A 26 -12.09 11.92 -7.28
N PHE A 27 -11.12 12.79 -7.01
CA PHE A 27 -10.01 12.45 -6.13
C PHE A 27 -9.34 13.67 -5.51
N ALA A 28 -8.57 13.42 -4.47
CA ALA A 28 -7.65 14.38 -3.89
C ALA A 28 -6.36 13.68 -3.44
N VAL A 29 -5.25 14.40 -3.45
CA VAL A 29 -3.93 13.86 -3.11
C VAL A 29 -3.50 14.33 -1.72
N LEU A 30 -3.38 13.41 -0.77
CA LEU A 30 -2.71 13.65 0.50
C LEU A 30 -1.20 13.75 0.27
N ARG A 31 -0.61 14.81 0.80
CA ARG A 31 0.83 15.04 0.84
C ARG A 31 1.31 14.99 2.29
N PHE A 32 2.61 14.81 2.44
CA PHE A 32 3.27 14.80 3.74
C PHE A 32 4.30 15.93 3.84
N ASN A 33 4.37 16.51 5.03
CA ASN A 33 5.45 17.37 5.45
C ASN A 33 6.67 16.48 5.76
N ASN A 34 7.86 16.86 5.26
CA ASN A 34 9.08 16.04 5.32
C ASN A 34 9.02 14.73 4.50
N LYS A 35 10.16 14.04 4.39
CA LYS A 35 10.32 12.82 3.58
C LYS A 35 9.78 11.56 4.24
N GLN A 36 9.84 11.49 5.57
CA GLN A 36 9.53 10.29 6.34
C GLN A 36 9.33 10.60 7.82
N LEU A 37 8.41 9.91 8.49
CA LEU A 37 8.25 9.95 9.95
C LEU A 37 9.38 9.17 10.63
N VAL A 38 9.60 7.93 10.16
CA VAL A 38 10.64 7.01 10.63
C VAL A 38 10.92 5.91 9.60
N LYS A 39 12.17 5.44 9.55
CA LYS A 39 12.58 4.20 8.87
C LYS A 39 12.85 3.14 9.93
N THR A 40 12.11 2.04 9.93
CA THR A 40 12.21 1.06 11.03
C THR A 40 11.67 -0.32 10.65
N ARG A 41 12.10 -1.35 11.38
CA ARG A 41 11.60 -2.71 11.26
C ARG A 41 10.41 -2.95 12.20
N VAL A 42 9.36 -2.15 12.01
CA VAL A 42 8.12 -2.18 12.79
C VAL A 42 6.96 -2.41 11.83
N ASP A 43 6.05 -3.29 12.21
CA ASP A 43 4.81 -3.58 11.50
C ASP A 43 3.75 -4.04 12.50
N PRO A 44 2.86 -3.13 12.96
CA PRO A 44 1.85 -3.47 13.95
C PRO A 44 0.72 -4.37 13.41
N ILE A 45 0.60 -4.55 12.09
CA ILE A 45 -0.42 -5.42 11.48
C ILE A 45 0.12 -6.85 11.39
N ILE A 46 1.29 -7.04 10.78
CA ILE A 46 1.84 -8.37 10.48
C ILE A 46 2.68 -8.92 11.63
N SER A 47 3.37 -8.07 12.39
CA SER A 47 4.27 -8.47 13.47
C SER A 47 4.03 -7.68 14.76
N PRO A 48 2.81 -7.69 15.32
CA PRO A 48 2.49 -6.92 16.52
C PRO A 48 3.40 -7.29 17.70
N GLY A 49 3.95 -6.27 18.35
CA GLY A 49 4.76 -6.38 19.56
C GLY A 49 6.21 -6.84 19.35
N LYS A 50 6.64 -7.06 18.11
CA LYS A 50 8.01 -7.52 17.80
C LYS A 50 8.55 -6.87 16.54
N PRO A 51 9.89 -6.83 16.35
CA PRO A 51 10.46 -6.38 15.10
C PRO A 51 9.91 -7.17 13.90
N ALA A 52 9.51 -6.46 12.85
CA ALA A 52 9.03 -7.03 11.60
C ALA A 52 10.14 -7.85 10.87
N SER A 53 9.79 -8.55 9.80
CA SER A 53 10.81 -9.28 9.02
C SER A 53 11.74 -8.34 8.25
N HIS A 54 11.27 -7.14 7.87
CA HIS A 54 12.01 -6.20 7.04
C HIS A 54 11.68 -4.75 7.39
N VAL A 55 12.47 -3.81 6.85
CA VAL A 55 12.39 -2.39 7.17
C VAL A 55 11.31 -1.70 6.35
N HIS A 56 10.49 -0.90 7.01
CA HIS A 56 9.48 -0.05 6.41
C HIS A 56 9.90 1.41 6.45
N GLY A 57 9.47 2.13 5.41
CA GLY A 57 9.34 3.56 5.47
C GLY A 57 7.94 3.96 5.92
N VAL A 58 7.86 4.90 6.86
CA VAL A 58 6.59 5.23 7.54
C VAL A 58 6.27 6.71 7.41
N MET A 59 5.00 7.01 7.16
CA MET A 59 4.38 8.33 7.20
C MET A 59 3.22 8.33 8.20
N GLY A 60 2.85 9.51 8.70
CA GLY A 60 1.66 9.72 9.52
C GLY A 60 1.94 10.13 10.96
N GLY A 61 1.13 9.62 11.89
CA GLY A 61 1.14 10.00 13.32
C GLY A 61 2.34 9.47 14.13
N SER A 62 2.86 10.31 15.03
CA SER A 62 4.05 10.04 15.86
C SER A 62 3.91 8.89 16.87
N ASN A 63 2.71 8.36 17.09
CA ASN A 63 2.51 7.18 17.94
C ASN A 63 2.61 5.86 17.18
N PHE A 64 3.04 5.89 15.92
CA PHE A 64 3.42 4.66 15.22
C PHE A 64 4.48 3.89 16.01
N GLY A 65 4.29 2.58 16.13
CA GLY A 65 5.15 1.73 16.95
C GLY A 65 4.73 0.26 16.91
N MET A 66 5.45 -0.58 17.66
CA MET A 66 5.32 -2.05 17.64
C MET A 66 3.90 -2.59 17.80
N SER A 67 3.03 -1.86 18.50
CA SER A 67 1.66 -2.29 18.81
C SER A 67 0.65 -1.16 18.58
N ALA A 68 0.92 -0.30 17.60
CA ALA A 68 0.04 0.82 17.28
C ALA A 68 -1.36 0.32 16.87
N THR A 69 -2.39 0.97 17.42
CA THR A 69 -3.80 0.85 17.03
C THR A 69 -4.32 2.20 16.59
N GLY A 70 -5.56 2.26 16.08
CA GLY A 70 -6.21 3.54 15.78
C GLY A 70 -6.32 4.45 17.02
N GLU A 71 -6.57 3.88 18.20
CA GLU A 71 -6.66 4.63 19.45
C GLU A 71 -5.31 5.23 19.84
N THR A 72 -4.22 4.45 19.80
CA THR A 72 -2.90 4.97 20.15
C THR A 72 -2.43 5.99 19.13
N LEU A 73 -2.71 5.78 17.84
CA LEU A 73 -2.38 6.73 16.78
C LEU A 73 -3.11 8.07 16.98
N SER A 74 -4.38 8.06 17.39
CA SER A 74 -5.13 9.30 17.68
C SER A 74 -4.62 10.10 18.87
N GLN A 75 -3.63 9.56 19.59
CA GLN A 75 -2.91 10.25 20.69
C GLN A 75 -1.53 10.74 20.24
N SER A 76 -1.23 10.72 18.94
CA SER A 76 0.02 11.22 18.39
C SER A 76 0.24 12.68 18.78
N LYS A 77 1.49 13.03 19.12
CA LYS A 77 1.87 14.39 19.49
C LYS A 77 2.05 15.29 18.26
N CYS A 78 2.39 14.67 17.14
CA CYS A 78 2.47 15.30 15.84
C CYS A 78 2.14 14.26 14.75
N THR A 79 1.87 14.72 13.55
CA THR A 79 1.76 13.91 12.33
C THR A 79 2.58 14.59 11.26
N ASN A 80 3.14 13.83 10.33
CA ASN A 80 3.75 14.40 9.14
C ASN A 80 2.78 14.48 7.95
N ALA A 81 1.50 14.13 8.11
CA ALA A 81 0.46 14.39 7.11
C ALA A 81 0.15 15.90 7.02
N MET A 82 -0.10 16.41 5.81
CA MET A 82 -0.32 17.86 5.58
C MET A 82 -1.71 18.36 6.03
N ILE A 83 -2.65 17.45 6.31
CA ILE A 83 -4.02 17.80 6.73
C ILE A 83 -4.15 17.55 8.24
N ASN A 84 -4.58 18.56 8.99
CA ASN A 84 -4.85 18.38 10.41
C ASN A 84 -6.04 17.44 10.61
N GLY A 85 -5.93 16.54 11.57
CA GLY A 85 -6.90 15.48 11.79
C GLY A 85 -6.57 14.18 11.08
N ASP A 86 -5.39 14.06 10.45
CA ASP A 86 -4.87 12.77 10.01
C ASP A 86 -3.71 12.29 10.88
N ASP A 87 -4.02 11.47 11.88
CA ASP A 87 -3.00 10.77 12.69
C ASP A 87 -2.81 9.31 12.24
N SER A 88 -3.33 8.93 11.07
CA SER A 88 -3.22 7.58 10.52
C SER A 88 -1.75 7.19 10.30
N ALA A 89 -1.49 5.90 10.09
CA ALA A 89 -0.16 5.41 9.71
C ALA A 89 -0.19 4.81 8.31
N TYR A 90 0.81 5.16 7.50
CA TYR A 90 1.01 4.69 6.13
C TYR A 90 2.42 4.14 6.00
N TRP A 91 2.60 2.87 5.65
CA TRP A 91 3.95 2.33 5.49
C TRP A 91 4.07 1.31 4.37
N PHE A 92 5.32 1.13 3.93
CA PHE A 92 5.70 0.31 2.78
C PHE A 92 7.17 -0.11 2.91
N PRO A 93 7.62 -1.19 2.24
CA PRO A 93 9.00 -1.64 2.30
C PRO A 93 10.00 -0.55 1.85
N SER A 94 11.10 -0.42 2.59
CA SER A 94 12.21 0.44 2.17
C SER A 94 12.97 -0.13 0.98
N LEU A 95 13.53 0.75 0.15
CA LEU A 95 14.38 0.37 -0.97
C LEU A 95 15.86 0.53 -0.60
N TYR A 96 16.69 -0.41 -1.05
CA TYR A 96 18.13 -0.40 -0.92
C TYR A 96 18.78 -0.53 -2.30
N PHE A 97 19.97 0.04 -2.46
CA PHE A 97 20.85 -0.15 -3.60
C PHE A 97 21.93 -1.14 -3.21
N GLN A 98 22.08 -2.24 -3.95
CA GLN A 98 23.22 -3.14 -3.84
C GLN A 98 24.29 -2.71 -4.85
N ASP A 99 25.45 -2.26 -4.38
CA ASP A 99 26.54 -1.85 -5.26
C ASP A 99 27.04 -3.05 -6.08
N PRO A 100 27.01 -2.99 -7.44
CA PRO A 100 27.46 -4.11 -8.26
C PRO A 100 28.93 -4.50 -8.06
N LYS A 101 29.78 -3.57 -7.60
CA LYS A 101 31.22 -3.76 -7.38
C LYS A 101 31.53 -4.25 -5.97
N THR A 102 31.02 -3.58 -4.93
CA THR A 102 31.35 -3.94 -3.53
C THR A 102 30.43 -4.99 -2.94
N LYS A 103 29.23 -5.16 -3.52
CA LYS A 103 28.12 -5.98 -3.01
C LYS A 103 27.54 -5.50 -1.67
N GLU A 104 27.95 -4.34 -1.19
CA GLU A 104 27.38 -3.68 -0.02
C GLU A 104 26.06 -3.00 -0.38
N PHE A 105 25.26 -2.72 0.65
CA PHE A 105 23.94 -2.11 0.55
C PHE A 105 23.98 -0.67 1.05
N GLU A 106 23.28 0.21 0.34
CA GLU A 106 23.00 1.58 0.77
C GLU A 106 21.49 1.80 0.76
N SER A 107 20.97 2.50 1.77
CA SER A 107 19.55 2.87 1.73
C SER A 107 19.28 3.88 0.61
N VAL A 108 18.18 3.69 -0.11
CA VAL A 108 17.69 4.67 -1.08
C VAL A 108 16.70 5.57 -0.35
N ASP A 109 16.97 6.88 -0.32
CA ASP A 109 16.07 7.82 0.33
C ASP A 109 14.74 7.92 -0.41
N ILE A 110 13.67 8.13 0.34
CA ILE A 110 12.41 8.61 -0.23
C ILE A 110 12.66 10.01 -0.81
N PHE A 111 12.22 10.21 -2.04
CA PHE A 111 12.18 11.52 -2.68
C PHE A 111 10.93 12.29 -2.20
N TYR A 112 9.73 11.71 -2.36
CA TYR A 112 8.49 12.11 -1.70
C TYR A 112 7.44 10.97 -1.76
N VAL A 113 6.35 11.14 -1.00
CA VAL A 113 5.19 10.23 -0.99
C VAL A 113 3.92 11.03 -1.23
N ASN A 114 3.04 10.50 -2.05
CA ASN A 114 1.65 10.95 -2.17
C ASN A 114 0.72 9.76 -1.85
N VAL A 115 -0.41 10.04 -1.22
CA VAL A 115 -1.51 9.06 -1.11
C VAL A 115 -2.74 9.66 -1.77
N TYR A 116 -3.21 9.03 -2.84
CA TYR A 116 -4.42 9.44 -3.53
C TYR A 116 -5.61 8.84 -2.81
N TYR A 117 -6.62 9.67 -2.59
CA TYR A 117 -7.93 9.26 -2.11
C TYR A 117 -8.88 9.38 -3.29
N PHE A 118 -9.21 8.24 -3.88
CA PHE A 118 -10.20 8.14 -4.94
C PHE A 118 -11.60 8.00 -4.32
N PHE A 119 -12.52 8.80 -4.83
CA PHE A 119 -13.95 8.69 -4.57
C PHE A 119 -14.56 8.18 -5.88
N ASP A 120 -14.45 6.86 -6.08
CA ASP A 120 -14.91 6.17 -7.28
C ASP A 120 -16.41 6.38 -7.50
N GLY A 121 -16.85 6.44 -8.76
CA GLY A 121 -18.28 6.42 -9.05
C GLY A 121 -18.88 5.12 -8.52
N THR A 122 -19.91 5.19 -7.69
CA THR A 122 -20.46 4.01 -6.99
C THR A 122 -21.93 4.23 -6.62
N ASP A 123 -22.76 3.18 -6.71
CA ASP A 123 -24.15 3.23 -6.25
C ASP A 123 -24.27 3.26 -4.71
N ASP A 124 -23.18 2.93 -4.01
CA ASP A 124 -23.09 2.97 -2.56
C ASP A 124 -22.73 4.38 -2.04
N GLU A 125 -22.71 4.55 -0.72
CA GLU A 125 -22.16 5.74 -0.08
C GLU A 125 -20.72 5.47 0.34
N ILE A 126 -19.78 6.34 -0.06
CA ILE A 126 -18.40 6.31 0.42
C ILE A 126 -18.34 7.01 1.79
N LYS A 127 -17.85 6.29 2.80
CA LYS A 127 -17.76 6.76 4.18
C LYS A 127 -16.31 6.97 4.60
N ALA A 128 -16.08 7.89 5.53
CA ALA A 128 -14.79 8.02 6.19
C ALA A 128 -14.33 6.69 6.79
N PHE A 129 -13.02 6.46 6.83
CA PHE A 129 -12.46 5.30 7.49
C PHE A 129 -12.85 5.31 8.97
N PRO A 130 -13.47 4.26 9.51
CA PRO A 130 -13.64 4.15 10.95
C PRO A 130 -12.26 4.03 11.60
N LYS A 131 -12.08 4.70 12.74
CA LYS A 131 -10.82 4.62 13.49
C LYS A 131 -10.42 3.17 13.77
N GLY A 132 -9.17 2.82 13.47
CA GLY A 132 -8.62 1.49 13.67
C GLY A 132 -8.79 0.53 12.50
N LEU A 133 -9.45 0.93 11.41
CA LEU A 133 -9.48 0.14 10.17
C LEU A 133 -8.05 -0.14 9.69
N GLN A 134 -7.75 -1.42 9.49
CA GLN A 134 -6.48 -1.88 8.95
C GLN A 134 -6.65 -2.32 7.50
N ILE A 135 -5.78 -1.85 6.63
CA ILE A 135 -5.77 -2.23 5.21
C ILE A 135 -4.35 -2.65 4.84
N PHE A 136 -4.25 -3.78 4.15
CA PHE A 136 -3.01 -4.33 3.62
C PHE A 136 -3.22 -4.68 2.15
N SER A 137 -2.27 -4.33 1.29
CA SER A 137 -2.33 -4.65 -0.13
C SER A 137 -0.95 -4.99 -0.70
N GLY A 138 -0.90 -6.00 -1.58
CA GLY A 138 0.34 -6.60 -2.07
C GLY A 138 0.69 -7.88 -1.33
N ASN A 139 1.93 -8.36 -1.49
CA ASN A 139 2.38 -9.59 -0.82
C ASN A 139 3.91 -9.61 -0.65
N ALA A 140 4.37 -9.50 0.60
CA ALA A 140 5.79 -9.48 0.97
C ALA A 140 6.59 -10.75 0.56
N SER A 141 5.94 -11.85 0.21
CA SER A 141 6.58 -13.13 -0.13
C SER A 141 6.67 -13.40 -1.63
N THR A 142 6.01 -12.61 -2.48
CA THR A 142 6.03 -12.85 -3.94
C THR A 142 7.43 -12.64 -4.50
N ARG A 143 7.93 -13.59 -5.30
CA ARG A 143 9.23 -13.49 -5.99
C ARG A 143 9.16 -13.79 -7.48
N VAL A 144 7.97 -14.11 -7.97
CA VAL A 144 7.70 -14.49 -9.36
C VAL A 144 6.74 -13.51 -9.99
N ALA A 145 6.85 -13.33 -11.30
CA ALA A 145 5.95 -12.46 -12.03
C ALA A 145 4.50 -12.97 -11.97
N PRO A 146 3.50 -12.07 -11.92
CA PRO A 146 2.11 -12.45 -12.08
C PRO A 146 1.87 -13.14 -13.42
N SER A 147 1.05 -14.20 -13.43
CA SER A 147 0.65 -14.91 -14.66
C SER A 147 -0.18 -14.04 -15.61
N SER A 148 -0.76 -12.95 -15.10
CA SER A 148 -1.49 -11.91 -15.84
C SER A 148 -0.57 -10.95 -16.62
N GLY A 149 0.75 -11.08 -16.51
CA GLY A 149 1.72 -10.17 -17.12
C GLY A 149 1.81 -8.81 -16.41
N GLY A 150 2.20 -7.76 -17.12
CA GLY A 150 2.48 -6.44 -16.52
C GLY A 150 1.26 -5.54 -16.30
N LYS A 151 0.08 -5.92 -16.79
CA LYS A 151 -1.14 -5.09 -16.73
C LYS A 151 -1.66 -4.99 -15.29
N GLN A 152 -1.91 -3.78 -14.81
CA GLN A 152 -2.63 -3.60 -13.54
C GLN A 152 -4.06 -4.17 -13.64
N ASN A 153 -4.52 -4.82 -12.57
CA ASN A 153 -5.91 -5.24 -12.46
C ASN A 153 -6.45 -5.00 -11.05
N LEU A 154 -7.45 -4.13 -10.95
CA LEU A 154 -8.16 -3.82 -9.71
C LEU A 154 -9.63 -4.30 -9.77
N GLU A 155 -10.09 -4.80 -10.92
CA GLU A 155 -11.43 -5.33 -11.11
C GLU A 155 -11.41 -6.84 -10.89
N PRO A 156 -11.99 -7.36 -9.79
CA PRO A 156 -11.99 -8.79 -9.51
C PRO A 156 -12.73 -9.61 -10.57
N ALA A 157 -13.64 -9.03 -11.35
CA ALA A 157 -14.30 -9.70 -12.45
C ALA A 157 -13.38 -9.95 -13.67
N ASP A 158 -12.30 -9.17 -13.81
CA ASP A 158 -11.38 -9.24 -14.96
C ASP A 158 -10.22 -10.23 -14.75
N GLY A 159 -10.12 -10.84 -13.56
CA GLY A 159 -9.11 -11.83 -13.22
C GLY A 159 -8.47 -11.60 -11.85
N PRO A 160 -7.32 -12.25 -11.57
CA PRO A 160 -6.59 -12.04 -10.33
C PRO A 160 -6.25 -10.56 -10.13
N ILE A 161 -6.42 -10.09 -8.90
CA ILE A 161 -6.05 -8.72 -8.54
C ILE A 161 -4.54 -8.57 -8.57
N GLN A 162 -4.10 -7.49 -9.21
CA GLN A 162 -2.71 -7.08 -9.35
C GLN A 162 -2.63 -5.59 -9.00
N PRO A 163 -2.52 -5.26 -7.70
CA PRO A 163 -2.68 -3.90 -7.21
C PRO A 163 -1.36 -3.11 -7.16
N VAL A 164 -0.28 -3.75 -7.59
CA VAL A 164 1.09 -3.27 -7.44
C VAL A 164 1.72 -3.09 -8.81
N GLN A 165 2.33 -1.93 -9.03
CA GLN A 165 3.17 -1.65 -10.19
C GLN A 165 4.44 -0.89 -9.77
N TRP A 166 5.41 -0.91 -10.67
CA TRP A 166 6.54 0.01 -10.66
C TRP A 166 6.43 0.92 -11.88
N THR A 167 6.53 2.22 -11.64
CA THR A 167 6.62 3.21 -12.71
C THR A 167 8.03 3.76 -12.77
N CYS A 168 8.58 3.78 -13.97
CA CYS A 168 9.88 4.32 -14.31
C CYS A 168 9.70 5.44 -15.33
N PRO A 169 9.40 6.66 -14.87
CA PRO A 169 9.27 7.82 -15.74
C PRO A 169 10.62 8.10 -16.42
N ARG A 170 10.58 8.34 -17.73
CA ARG A 170 11.78 8.56 -18.53
C ARG A 170 11.56 9.63 -19.59
N SER A 171 12.66 10.32 -19.92
CA SER A 171 12.68 11.29 -21.03
C SER A 171 12.43 10.64 -22.40
N SER A 172 12.76 9.36 -22.52
CA SER A 172 12.55 8.52 -23.70
C SER A 172 12.35 7.06 -23.28
N TYR A 173 11.35 6.39 -23.86
CA TYR A 173 11.15 4.94 -23.77
C TYR A 173 11.84 4.18 -24.92
N ASN A 174 12.80 4.81 -25.59
CA ASN A 174 13.72 4.14 -26.49
C ASN A 174 15.17 4.28 -25.94
N PRO A 175 15.81 3.20 -25.46
CA PRO A 175 15.28 1.83 -25.37
C PRO A 175 14.14 1.70 -24.33
N PRO A 176 13.28 0.67 -24.40
CA PRO A 176 12.18 0.44 -23.45
C PRO A 176 12.65 0.33 -21.99
N SER A 177 11.83 0.80 -21.03
CA SER A 177 12.12 0.67 -19.59
C SER A 177 12.21 -0.77 -19.11
N TYR A 178 11.44 -1.63 -19.76
CA TYR A 178 11.35 -3.06 -19.53
C TYR A 178 11.66 -3.77 -20.85
N PRO A 179 12.37 -4.92 -20.87
CA PRO A 179 12.58 -5.67 -22.09
C PRO A 179 11.24 -6.08 -22.73
N LEU A 180 11.08 -5.88 -24.05
CA LEU A 180 9.81 -6.10 -24.77
C LEU A 180 9.26 -7.54 -24.63
N ASN A 181 10.15 -8.52 -24.51
CA ASN A 181 9.81 -9.94 -24.37
C ASN A 181 10.19 -10.48 -22.99
N SER A 182 10.18 -9.62 -21.96
CA SER A 182 10.46 -10.07 -20.59
C SER A 182 9.43 -11.10 -20.13
N ASP A 183 9.91 -12.22 -19.62
CA ASP A 183 9.11 -13.26 -18.95
C ASP A 183 9.07 -13.07 -17.43
N GLY A 184 9.68 -11.99 -16.92
CA GLY A 184 9.73 -11.70 -15.49
C GLY A 184 10.89 -12.36 -14.73
N THR A 185 11.79 -13.07 -15.40
CA THR A 185 12.88 -13.80 -14.73
C THR A 185 14.15 -12.97 -14.51
N ILE A 186 14.42 -12.01 -15.39
CA ILE A 186 15.63 -11.16 -15.33
C ILE A 186 15.31 -9.67 -15.15
N ALA A 187 14.09 -9.27 -15.49
CA ALA A 187 13.58 -7.91 -15.38
C ALA A 187 12.06 -7.97 -15.25
N GLY A 188 11.45 -6.86 -14.85
CA GLY A 188 10.00 -6.73 -14.81
C GLY A 188 9.32 -6.94 -16.17
N ILE A 189 7.98 -7.03 -16.15
CA ILE A 189 7.14 -7.14 -17.35
C ILE A 189 6.40 -5.83 -17.53
N VAL A 190 6.50 -5.24 -18.72
CA VAL A 190 5.84 -3.98 -19.06
C VAL A 190 4.32 -4.10 -19.02
N ASP A 191 3.65 -3.06 -18.57
CA ASP A 191 2.22 -2.91 -18.79
C ASP A 191 1.97 -2.67 -20.29
N PRO A 192 1.17 -3.51 -20.97
CA PRO A 192 0.92 -3.36 -22.41
C PRO A 192 0.24 -2.03 -22.79
N GLN A 193 -0.31 -1.29 -21.83
CA GLN A 193 -0.98 0.00 -22.03
C GLN A 193 -0.14 1.19 -21.54
N ASN A 194 1.01 0.95 -20.89
CA ASN A 194 1.84 1.99 -20.33
C ASN A 194 3.33 1.59 -20.33
N GLU A 195 4.09 2.09 -21.32
CA GLU A 195 5.52 1.79 -21.51
C GLU A 195 6.41 2.19 -20.32
N GLY A 196 5.94 3.12 -19.48
CA GLY A 196 6.63 3.56 -18.28
C GLY A 196 6.31 2.74 -17.04
N SER A 197 5.34 1.83 -17.09
CA SER A 197 4.90 1.07 -15.91
C SER A 197 4.93 -0.43 -16.18
N GLY A 198 4.95 -1.21 -15.12
CA GLY A 198 4.97 -2.66 -15.22
C GLY A 198 4.99 -3.31 -13.84
N VAL A 199 5.20 -4.62 -13.82
CA VAL A 199 5.42 -5.38 -12.59
C VAL A 199 6.86 -5.82 -12.47
N GLY A 200 7.36 -5.79 -11.23
CA GLY A 200 8.76 -5.98 -10.94
C GLY A 200 9.60 -4.78 -11.40
N PHE A 201 10.88 -4.78 -11.06
CA PHE A 201 11.74 -3.64 -11.33
C PHE A 201 12.04 -3.49 -12.83
N PRO A 202 12.12 -2.24 -13.33
CA PRO A 202 12.59 -1.95 -14.68
C PRO A 202 14.08 -2.26 -14.81
N ASP A 203 14.57 -2.36 -16.04
CA ASP A 203 15.99 -2.56 -16.36
C ASP A 203 16.63 -1.27 -16.89
N GLN A 204 16.06 -0.12 -16.58
CA GLN A 204 16.54 1.19 -17.05
C GLN A 204 16.63 2.19 -15.89
N ASN A 205 17.52 3.19 -16.03
CA ASN A 205 17.49 4.35 -15.15
C ASN A 205 16.20 5.15 -15.41
N CYS A 206 15.48 5.48 -14.33
CA CYS A 206 14.31 6.35 -14.37
C CYS A 206 14.78 7.81 -14.30
N ASP A 207 14.93 8.43 -15.46
CA ASP A 207 15.52 9.76 -15.65
C ASP A 207 14.47 10.86 -15.89
N GLY A 208 13.19 10.55 -15.66
CA GLY A 208 12.10 11.50 -15.70
C GLY A 208 12.31 12.65 -14.71
N TYR A 209 11.92 13.86 -15.13
CA TYR A 209 12.07 15.04 -14.30
C TYR A 209 11.24 14.93 -13.01
N ALA A 210 11.91 15.08 -11.86
CA ALA A 210 11.32 15.03 -10.52
C ALA A 210 10.48 13.77 -10.24
N SER A 211 10.62 12.73 -11.07
CA SER A 211 9.77 11.54 -11.07
C SER A 211 10.69 10.32 -11.22
N PRO A 212 11.53 10.03 -10.22
CA PRO A 212 12.42 8.87 -10.26
C PRO A 212 11.61 7.55 -10.14
N LEU A 213 12.28 6.43 -9.88
CA LEU A 213 11.59 5.14 -9.72
C LEU A 213 10.47 5.26 -8.67
N ARG A 214 9.28 4.84 -9.07
CA ARG A 214 8.04 5.01 -8.31
C ARG A 214 7.40 3.66 -8.04
N ALA A 215 7.07 3.43 -6.77
CA ALA A 215 6.27 2.30 -6.32
C ALA A 215 4.79 2.71 -6.27
N ASP A 216 3.96 1.89 -6.90
CA ASP A 216 2.52 2.11 -7.03
C ASP A 216 1.78 0.98 -6.32
N VAL A 217 1.02 1.30 -5.25
CA VAL A 217 0.22 0.30 -4.51
C VAL A 217 -1.21 0.80 -4.31
N HIS A 218 -2.16 0.14 -4.97
CA HIS A 218 -3.59 0.35 -4.76
C HIS A 218 -4.11 -0.47 -3.58
N MET A 219 -5.14 0.01 -2.89
CA MET A 219 -5.74 -0.66 -1.74
C MET A 219 -7.23 -1.00 -1.98
N PRO A 220 -7.72 -2.14 -1.45
CA PRO A 220 -9.15 -2.44 -1.46
C PRO A 220 -9.93 -1.40 -0.66
N SER A 221 -11.16 -1.13 -1.08
CA SER A 221 -11.97 0.00 -0.57
C SER A 221 -13.34 -0.40 -0.03
N CYS A 222 -13.55 -1.70 0.22
CA CYS A 222 -14.75 -2.22 0.87
C CYS A 222 -14.37 -3.01 2.12
N TYR A 223 -14.95 -2.71 3.28
CA TYR A 223 -14.76 -3.51 4.48
C TYR A 223 -16.05 -4.17 4.94
N ASN A 224 -15.92 -5.37 5.53
CA ASN A 224 -17.05 -6.07 6.13
C ASN A 224 -17.33 -5.52 7.54
N PRO A 225 -18.49 -4.89 7.79
CA PRO A 225 -18.77 -4.30 9.10
C PRO A 225 -19.04 -5.33 10.21
N ASN A 226 -19.14 -6.61 9.88
CA ASN A 226 -19.46 -7.68 10.83
C ASN A 226 -18.22 -8.34 11.46
N VAL A 227 -17.02 -7.88 11.13
CA VAL A 227 -15.76 -8.37 11.69
C VAL A 227 -14.96 -7.22 12.32
N PRO A 228 -13.98 -7.52 13.20
CA PRO A 228 -13.12 -6.49 13.76
C PRO A 228 -12.39 -5.67 12.68
N LEU A 229 -12.25 -4.37 12.93
CA LEU A 229 -11.58 -3.43 12.00
C LEU A 229 -10.09 -3.75 11.76
N ASN A 230 -9.46 -4.54 12.65
CA ASN A 230 -8.09 -5.03 12.48
C ASN A 230 -8.00 -6.34 11.68
N ASP A 231 -9.11 -6.89 11.18
CA ASP A 231 -9.08 -7.99 10.24
C ASP A 231 -8.89 -7.49 8.81
N TYR A 232 -7.65 -7.10 8.50
CA TYR A 232 -7.26 -6.58 7.19
C TYR A 232 -7.53 -7.55 6.03
N LYS A 233 -7.75 -8.85 6.31
CA LYS A 233 -8.08 -9.88 5.30
C LYS A 233 -9.53 -9.81 4.86
N SER A 234 -10.40 -9.17 5.65
CA SER A 234 -11.81 -8.97 5.36
C SER A 234 -12.08 -7.64 4.65
N MET A 235 -11.11 -7.20 3.85
CA MET A 235 -11.25 -6.14 2.87
C MET A 235 -11.56 -6.74 1.50
N ALA A 236 -12.33 -6.04 0.67
CA ALA A 236 -12.67 -6.45 -0.68
C ALA A 236 -12.44 -5.31 -1.68
N TRP A 237 -12.13 -5.69 -2.91
CA TRP A 237 -12.11 -4.79 -4.05
C TRP A 237 -13.55 -4.55 -4.53
N PRO A 238 -13.95 -3.28 -4.76
CA PRO A 238 -15.24 -3.01 -5.36
C PRO A 238 -15.24 -3.51 -6.82
N SER A 239 -16.42 -3.71 -7.39
CA SER A 239 -16.57 -4.26 -8.74
C SER A 239 -17.69 -3.56 -9.50
N ASN A 240 -17.54 -3.47 -10.81
CA ASN A 240 -18.62 -3.04 -11.69
C ASN A 240 -19.75 -4.08 -11.82
N LYS A 241 -19.49 -5.32 -11.40
CA LYS A 241 -20.47 -6.39 -11.43
C LYS A 241 -21.54 -6.14 -10.37
N GLY A 242 -22.76 -5.87 -10.85
CA GLY A 242 -23.89 -5.53 -9.99
C GLY A 242 -24.04 -4.02 -9.75
N ALA A 243 -23.18 -3.20 -10.37
CA ALA A 243 -23.39 -1.77 -10.44
C ALA A 243 -24.37 -1.39 -11.55
N THR A 244 -24.98 -0.21 -11.42
CA THR A 244 -25.98 0.27 -12.38
C THR A 244 -25.41 0.50 -13.78
N ASN A 245 -24.09 0.69 -13.92
CA ASN A 245 -23.38 0.68 -15.19
C ASN A 245 -21.89 0.33 -15.01
N SER A 246 -21.18 0.08 -16.12
CA SER A 246 -19.79 -0.41 -16.13
C SER A 246 -18.73 0.61 -15.65
N ARG A 247 -19.09 1.87 -15.45
CA ARG A 247 -18.19 2.92 -14.93
C ARG A 247 -18.22 3.03 -13.41
N ARG A 248 -19.14 2.31 -12.76
CA ARG A 248 -19.35 2.37 -11.32
C ARG A 248 -18.78 1.12 -10.66
N MET A 249 -18.28 1.26 -9.45
CA MET A 249 -17.66 0.20 -8.67
C MET A 249 -18.38 0.08 -7.33
N ASN A 250 -19.13 -1.02 -7.12
CA ASN A 250 -19.89 -1.24 -5.90
C ASN A 250 -19.18 -2.20 -4.98
N CYS A 251 -19.41 -2.03 -3.69
CA CYS A 251 -19.00 -3.00 -2.70
C CYS A 251 -19.92 -4.24 -2.72
N PRO A 252 -19.45 -5.39 -2.21
CA PRO A 252 -20.33 -6.53 -1.96
C PRO A 252 -21.51 -6.11 -1.06
N ALA A 253 -22.68 -6.71 -1.28
CA ALA A 253 -23.88 -6.34 -0.54
C ALA A 253 -23.67 -6.42 1.00
N GLY A 254 -24.02 -5.34 1.71
CA GLY A 254 -23.86 -5.22 3.16
C GLY A 254 -22.47 -4.79 3.63
N TRP A 255 -21.51 -4.59 2.72
CA TRP A 255 -20.19 -4.06 3.02
C TRP A 255 -20.20 -2.53 2.94
N ILE A 256 -19.24 -1.89 3.61
CA ILE A 256 -19.14 -0.43 3.63
C ILE A 256 -18.03 0.02 2.70
N HIS A 257 -18.38 0.94 1.79
CA HIS A 257 -17.45 1.59 0.88
C HIS A 257 -16.70 2.70 1.62
N VAL A 258 -15.37 2.68 1.52
CA VAL A 258 -14.45 3.70 2.04
C VAL A 258 -13.57 4.24 0.89
N PRO A 259 -12.80 5.32 1.05
CA PRO A 259 -11.96 5.82 -0.03
C PRO A 259 -11.01 4.74 -0.56
N HIS A 260 -10.89 4.64 -1.88
CA HIS A 260 -9.86 3.82 -2.51
C HIS A 260 -8.53 4.57 -2.44
N MET A 261 -7.58 4.02 -1.68
CA MET A 261 -6.25 4.60 -1.56
C MET A 261 -5.30 4.07 -2.62
N PHE A 262 -4.47 4.97 -3.12
CA PHE A 262 -3.33 4.63 -3.97
C PHE A 262 -2.07 5.31 -3.44
N PHE A 263 -1.10 4.50 -3.03
CA PHE A 263 0.18 4.95 -2.51
C PHE A 263 1.14 5.12 -3.69
N GLU A 264 1.67 6.33 -3.80
CA GLU A 264 2.63 6.73 -4.82
C GLU A 264 3.94 7.13 -4.12
N VAL A 265 4.93 6.25 -4.14
CA VAL A 265 6.19 6.40 -3.39
C VAL A 265 7.35 6.56 -4.36
N TYR A 266 8.02 7.71 -4.32
CA TYR A 266 9.20 7.98 -5.15
C TYR A 266 10.49 7.76 -4.38
N TRP A 267 11.43 7.07 -5.00
CA TRP A 267 12.76 6.79 -4.46
C TRP A 267 13.82 7.62 -5.18
N ASP A 268 14.81 8.16 -4.48
CA ASP A 268 15.89 8.98 -5.04
C ASP A 268 16.96 8.13 -5.76
N THR A 269 16.51 7.28 -6.70
CA THR A 269 17.34 6.40 -7.52
C THR A 269 18.32 7.12 -8.46
N PRO A 270 18.09 8.36 -8.93
CA PRO A 270 19.06 9.07 -9.76
C PRO A 270 20.43 9.25 -9.10
N LYS A 271 20.51 9.29 -7.76
CA LYS A 271 21.78 9.30 -7.01
C LYS A 271 22.71 8.13 -7.36
N PHE A 272 22.16 7.02 -7.83
CA PHE A 272 22.89 5.78 -8.10
C PHE A 272 23.12 5.54 -9.60
N ALA A 273 22.61 6.40 -10.49
CA ALA A 273 22.57 6.16 -11.93
C ALA A 273 23.94 5.85 -12.58
N ASN A 274 25.03 6.41 -12.02
CA ASN A 274 26.39 6.22 -12.52
C ASN A 274 27.13 5.01 -11.91
N ARG A 275 26.46 4.21 -11.07
CA ARG A 275 27.06 3.09 -10.31
C ARG A 275 26.67 1.71 -10.84
N TRP A 276 25.86 1.65 -11.89
CA TRP A 276 25.44 0.40 -12.54
C TRP A 276 25.21 0.64 -14.03
N THR A 277 25.03 -0.45 -14.80
CA THR A 277 24.81 -0.39 -16.25
C THR A 277 23.38 -0.83 -16.57
N PRO A 278 22.51 0.08 -17.04
CA PRO A 278 21.15 -0.27 -17.43
C PRO A 278 21.09 -1.16 -18.68
N GLY A 279 20.00 -1.92 -18.83
CA GLY A 279 19.72 -2.76 -19.99
C GLY A 279 20.47 -4.09 -20.00
N GLN A 280 20.93 -4.57 -18.84
CA GLN A 280 21.73 -5.78 -18.69
C GLN A 280 20.99 -6.91 -17.96
N GLY A 281 19.69 -6.74 -17.64
CA GLY A 281 18.91 -7.68 -16.84
C GLY A 281 19.42 -7.81 -15.40
N ALA A 282 20.06 -6.77 -14.87
CA ALA A 282 20.76 -6.78 -13.59
C ALA A 282 20.63 -5.43 -12.87
N GLN A 283 19.40 -5.02 -12.59
CA GLN A 283 19.13 -3.78 -11.88
C GLN A 283 19.49 -3.90 -10.38
N PRO A 284 20.05 -2.86 -9.75
CA PRO A 284 20.72 -2.96 -8.44
C PRO A 284 19.81 -2.72 -7.23
N PHE A 285 18.54 -2.37 -7.43
CA PHE A 285 17.65 -2.03 -6.33
C PHE A 285 17.01 -3.29 -5.70
N VAL A 286 16.86 -3.27 -4.39
CA VAL A 286 16.40 -4.41 -3.59
C VAL A 286 15.41 -3.89 -2.55
N LEU A 287 14.23 -4.49 -2.46
CA LEU A 287 13.32 -4.22 -1.35
C LEU A 287 13.91 -4.77 -0.04
N SER A 288 13.57 -4.14 1.07
CA SER A 288 14.15 -4.45 2.39
C SER A 288 13.98 -5.89 2.87
N ASN A 289 13.05 -6.65 2.30
CA ASN A 289 12.85 -8.08 2.52
C ASN A 289 13.75 -8.97 1.63
N GLY A 290 14.74 -8.38 0.97
CA GLY A 290 15.69 -9.05 0.08
C GLY A 290 15.16 -9.32 -1.32
N ASP A 291 13.99 -8.79 -1.70
CA ASP A 291 13.46 -8.97 -3.04
C ASP A 291 14.16 -8.10 -4.07
N THR A 292 14.88 -8.74 -4.98
CA THR A 292 15.58 -8.11 -6.10
C THR A 292 14.73 -8.01 -7.36
N SER A 293 13.55 -8.64 -7.40
CA SER A 293 12.63 -8.57 -8.54
C SER A 293 11.56 -7.49 -8.38
N GLY A 294 11.25 -7.07 -7.16
CA GLY A 294 10.27 -6.02 -6.86
C GLY A 294 8.82 -6.50 -6.86
N TYR A 295 8.58 -7.81 -7.03
CA TYR A 295 7.23 -8.39 -7.02
C TYR A 295 6.59 -8.44 -5.63
N SER A 296 7.39 -8.29 -4.57
CA SER A 296 6.91 -8.34 -3.18
C SER A 296 6.51 -7.00 -2.58
N LEU A 297 6.48 -5.95 -3.40
CA LEU A 297 6.01 -4.64 -2.98
C LEU A 297 4.59 -4.76 -2.39
N HIS A 298 4.36 -4.02 -1.32
CA HIS A 298 3.10 -3.93 -0.60
C HIS A 298 3.04 -2.62 0.14
N ALA A 299 1.88 -2.32 0.69
CA ALA A 299 1.68 -1.21 1.59
C ALA A 299 0.62 -1.56 2.64
N ASP A 300 0.70 -0.83 3.74
CA ASP A 300 -0.08 -1.04 4.93
C ASP A 300 -0.63 0.30 5.44
N PHE A 301 -1.78 0.22 6.09
CA PHE A 301 -2.49 1.36 6.61
C PHE A 301 -3.24 1.04 7.91
N ILE A 302 -3.17 1.97 8.88
CA ILE A 302 -4.08 2.00 10.03
C ILE A 302 -4.77 3.36 10.06
N ALA A 303 -6.10 3.35 9.99
CA ALA A 303 -6.90 4.56 10.07
C ALA A 303 -6.85 5.19 11.47
N SER A 304 -6.49 6.47 11.50
CA SER A 304 -6.71 7.35 12.65
C SER A 304 -7.01 8.78 12.19
N TRP A 305 -7.74 8.89 11.08
CA TRP A 305 -8.38 10.13 10.66
C TRP A 305 -9.43 10.58 11.69
N ASP A 306 -9.58 11.88 11.85
CA ASP A 306 -10.81 12.47 12.32
C ASP A 306 -11.89 12.21 11.26
N GLU A 307 -12.84 11.35 11.61
CA GLU A 307 -13.89 10.89 10.70
C GLU A 307 -14.73 12.05 10.14
N THR A 308 -14.91 13.13 10.91
CA THR A 308 -15.66 14.32 10.44
C THR A 308 -14.87 15.09 9.39
N VAL A 309 -13.56 15.24 9.58
CA VAL A 309 -12.68 15.87 8.58
C VAL A 309 -12.64 15.05 7.30
N LEU A 310 -12.42 13.73 7.41
CA LEU A 310 -12.33 12.88 6.23
C LEU A 310 -13.67 12.80 5.49
N GLN A 311 -14.80 12.70 6.20
CA GLN A 311 -16.12 12.72 5.56
C GLN A 311 -16.36 14.04 4.83
N GLN A 312 -15.98 15.18 5.43
CA GLN A 312 -16.08 16.48 4.75
C GLN A 312 -15.27 16.53 3.46
N ILE A 313 -14.09 15.90 3.42
CA ILE A 313 -13.26 15.81 2.23
C ILE A 313 -13.90 14.90 1.17
N ILE A 314 -14.40 13.72 1.57
CA ILE A 314 -15.13 12.79 0.68
C ILE A 314 -16.32 13.51 0.03
N ASP A 315 -17.08 14.27 0.80
CA ASP A 315 -18.31 14.88 0.34
C ASP A 315 -18.08 16.08 -0.60
N ASN A 316 -16.95 16.78 -0.48
CA ASN A 316 -16.78 18.11 -1.07
C ASN A 316 -15.50 18.34 -1.86
N CYS A 317 -14.58 17.36 -1.94
CA CYS A 317 -13.28 17.57 -2.57
C CYS A 317 -13.12 16.83 -3.90
N ASN A 318 -12.74 17.58 -4.93
CA ASN A 318 -12.21 17.07 -6.19
C ASN A 318 -11.01 17.89 -6.63
N ALA A 319 -10.07 18.14 -5.70
CA ALA A 319 -8.89 18.95 -5.95
C ALA A 319 -7.92 18.28 -6.95
N GLY A 320 -8.08 16.98 -7.20
CA GLY A 320 -7.21 16.21 -8.08
C GLY A 320 -5.75 16.33 -7.68
N SER A 321 -4.87 16.42 -8.69
CA SER A 321 -3.42 16.59 -8.50
C SER A 321 -3.04 17.93 -7.85
N SER A 322 -3.96 18.89 -7.71
CA SER A 322 -3.67 20.13 -6.99
C SER A 322 -3.43 19.89 -5.49
N GLY A 323 -3.97 18.81 -4.93
CA GLY A 323 -3.74 18.32 -3.58
C GLY A 323 -4.90 18.55 -2.62
N MET A 324 -5.01 17.70 -1.59
CA MET A 324 -5.99 17.82 -0.52
C MET A 324 -5.89 19.16 0.23
N ASP A 325 -4.72 19.80 0.21
CA ASP A 325 -4.51 21.13 0.79
C ASP A 325 -5.28 22.25 0.07
N LYS A 326 -5.91 21.93 -1.06
CA LYS A 326 -6.79 22.81 -1.85
C LYS A 326 -8.27 22.43 -1.76
N CYS A 327 -8.63 21.43 -0.96
CA CYS A 327 -10.04 21.10 -0.73
C CYS A 327 -10.78 22.31 -0.10
N PRO A 328 -12.01 22.61 -0.54
CA PRO A 328 -12.79 23.69 0.05
C PRO A 328 -13.17 23.33 1.49
N GLY A 329 -13.07 24.30 2.40
CA GLY A 329 -13.65 24.19 3.75
C GLY A 329 -13.01 23.16 4.68
N LEU A 330 -11.71 22.84 4.51
CA LEU A 330 -10.97 21.93 5.40
C LEU A 330 -11.18 22.28 6.89
N LEU A 331 -11.97 21.45 7.59
CA LEU A 331 -12.49 21.76 8.94
C LEU A 331 -11.41 22.05 9.99
N LYS A 332 -10.25 21.38 9.89
CA LYS A 332 -9.12 21.56 10.80
C LYS A 332 -7.92 22.28 10.17
N GLY A 333 -8.04 22.71 8.91
CA GLY A 333 -6.97 23.37 8.17
C GLY A 333 -5.74 22.49 7.89
N LEU A 334 -4.62 23.15 7.56
CA LEU A 334 -3.36 22.49 7.21
C LEU A 334 -2.48 22.30 8.43
N ASN A 335 -1.76 21.19 8.45
CA ASN A 335 -0.66 20.96 9.36
C ASN A 335 0.56 21.78 8.93
N THR A 336 1.11 22.56 9.85
CA THR A 336 2.27 23.43 9.61
C THR A 336 3.56 22.88 10.23
N ASP A 337 3.48 21.76 10.96
CA ASP A 337 4.67 21.07 11.47
C ASP A 337 5.41 20.41 10.30
N MET A 338 6.64 20.90 10.06
CA MET A 338 7.52 20.42 9.00
C MET A 338 8.56 19.40 9.51
N ASP A 339 8.62 19.17 10.82
CA ASP A 339 9.72 18.48 11.50
C ASP A 339 9.27 17.22 12.28
N CYS A 340 7.97 16.87 12.21
CA CYS A 340 7.45 15.67 12.87
C CYS A 340 8.19 14.41 12.42
N THR A 341 8.98 13.85 13.35
CA THR A 341 9.78 12.64 13.17
C THR A 341 9.78 11.84 14.47
N THR A 342 10.07 10.54 14.37
CA THR A 342 10.21 9.67 15.55
C THR A 342 11.48 8.83 15.47
N SER A 343 11.93 8.29 16.60
CA SER A 343 13.05 7.36 16.64
C SER A 343 12.56 5.92 16.49
N SER A 344 13.32 5.11 15.75
CA SER A 344 13.07 3.67 15.66
C SER A 344 13.10 3.02 17.05
N PRO A 345 12.10 2.22 17.45
CA PRO A 345 12.16 1.44 18.68
C PRO A 345 13.04 0.19 18.55
N VAL A 346 13.51 -0.13 17.34
CA VAL A 346 14.47 -1.20 17.07
C VAL A 346 15.87 -0.59 16.96
N ASP A 347 16.77 -1.05 17.83
CA ASP A 347 18.19 -0.70 17.79
C ASP A 347 18.89 -1.52 16.70
N GLU A 348 18.89 -0.99 15.48
CA GLU A 348 19.44 -1.61 14.28
C GLU A 348 19.87 -0.54 13.28
N VAL A 349 20.98 -0.79 12.58
CA VAL A 349 21.42 0.08 11.49
C VAL A 349 20.55 -0.19 10.26
N VAL A 350 19.84 0.83 9.80
CA VAL A 350 18.95 0.77 8.61
C VAL A 350 19.36 1.75 7.50
N ASP A 351 20.42 2.52 7.74
CA ASP A 351 20.94 3.56 6.86
C ASP A 351 22.47 3.47 6.75
N GLY A 352 23.02 4.17 5.77
CA GLY A 352 24.46 4.12 5.45
C GLY A 352 24.83 2.87 4.65
N VAL A 353 26.14 2.60 4.59
CA VAL A 353 26.72 1.45 3.88
C VAL A 353 26.72 0.24 4.82
N MET A 354 26.14 -0.88 4.37
CA MET A 354 25.97 -2.09 5.16
C MET A 354 26.40 -3.33 4.37
N SER A 355 27.04 -4.30 5.02
CA SER A 355 27.42 -5.56 4.38
C SER A 355 26.28 -6.55 4.22
N LYS A 356 25.14 -6.32 4.89
CA LYS A 356 23.91 -7.11 4.85
C LYS A 356 22.70 -6.20 4.96
N LEU A 357 21.57 -6.63 4.41
CA LEU A 357 20.30 -5.97 4.68
C LEU A 357 19.93 -6.09 6.17
N PRO A 358 19.25 -5.07 6.74
CA PRO A 358 18.68 -5.17 8.08
C PRO A 358 17.77 -6.40 8.22
N GLY A 359 17.70 -6.96 9.43
CA GLY A 359 17.06 -8.24 9.70
C GLY A 359 17.83 -9.46 9.18
N ASN A 360 19.04 -9.27 8.63
CA ASN A 360 19.78 -10.30 7.87
C ASN A 360 18.96 -10.90 6.73
N ASN A 361 18.15 -10.10 6.04
CA ASN A 361 17.29 -10.59 4.97
C ASN A 361 18.13 -11.17 3.81
N PRO A 362 17.92 -12.44 3.43
CA PRO A 362 18.58 -13.04 2.27
C PRO A 362 18.02 -12.48 0.96
N LEU A 363 18.86 -12.42 -0.07
CA LEU A 363 18.42 -12.02 -1.41
C LEU A 363 17.61 -13.14 -2.09
N GLY A 364 16.59 -12.74 -2.85
CA GLY A 364 15.81 -13.60 -3.74
C GLY A 364 15.06 -12.76 -4.77
N GLY A 365 14.56 -13.38 -5.84
CA GLY A 365 14.02 -12.69 -7.00
C GLY A 365 14.76 -13.13 -8.27
N PHE A 366 15.10 -12.19 -9.16
CA PHE A 366 15.71 -12.45 -10.48
C PHE A 366 16.90 -13.43 -10.47
N ALA A 367 18.15 -12.93 -10.47
CA ALA A 367 19.34 -13.77 -10.54
C ALA A 367 19.57 -14.65 -9.30
N TYR A 368 18.79 -14.44 -8.23
CA TYR A 368 18.91 -15.15 -6.96
C TYR A 368 17.91 -16.30 -6.80
N GLY A 369 16.89 -16.40 -7.68
CA GLY A 369 15.81 -17.37 -7.58
C GLY A 369 14.92 -17.17 -6.33
N SER A 370 14.11 -18.18 -5.99
CA SER A 370 13.35 -18.17 -4.75
C SER A 370 14.28 -17.97 -3.55
N VAL A 371 13.82 -17.22 -2.54
CA VAL A 371 14.58 -17.02 -1.30
C VAL A 371 14.83 -18.38 -0.65
N VAL A 372 16.05 -18.92 -0.79
CA VAL A 372 16.49 -20.10 -0.05
C VAL A 372 17.04 -19.59 1.26
N GLY A 373 16.23 -19.62 2.32
CA GLY A 373 16.66 -19.18 3.65
C GLY A 373 17.88 -19.98 4.11
N SER A 374 19.05 -19.35 4.10
CA SER A 374 20.19 -19.81 4.88
C SER A 374 20.04 -19.27 6.29
N GLY A 375 19.29 -20.00 7.11
CA GLY A 375 19.07 -19.73 8.52
C GLY A 375 18.80 -21.05 9.22
N SER A 376 19.77 -21.48 10.02
CA SER A 376 19.63 -22.62 10.93
C SER A 376 18.43 -22.38 11.85
N GLY A 377 17.35 -23.14 11.65
CA GLY A 377 16.12 -23.06 12.43
C GLY A 377 14.90 -23.49 11.60
N SER A 378 14.59 -24.78 11.65
CA SER A 378 13.39 -25.48 11.14
C SER A 378 12.68 -24.89 9.91
N GLY A 379 12.90 -25.57 8.78
CA GLY A 379 12.36 -25.21 7.48
C GLY A 379 10.83 -25.13 7.40
N ALA A 380 10.41 -24.15 6.60
CA ALA A 380 9.20 -24.24 5.81
C ALA A 380 9.56 -23.75 4.40
N VAL A 381 9.75 -24.70 3.48
CA VAL A 381 9.61 -24.42 2.06
C VAL A 381 8.12 -24.23 1.84
N VAL A 382 7.67 -22.99 1.61
CA VAL A 382 6.27 -22.72 1.28
C VAL A 382 6.13 -22.89 -0.23
N ASN A 383 5.90 -24.12 -0.66
CA ASN A 383 5.40 -24.38 -2.01
C ASN A 383 3.93 -23.92 -2.08
N PRO A 384 3.48 -23.28 -3.17
CA PRO A 384 2.07 -22.91 -3.36
C PRO A 384 1.18 -24.18 -3.41
N PRO A 385 -0.11 -24.10 -3.05
CA PRO A 385 -1.02 -25.23 -3.15
C PRO A 385 -1.25 -25.55 -4.62
N SER A 386 -0.57 -26.58 -5.11
CA SER A 386 -0.83 -27.18 -6.41
C SER A 386 -2.19 -27.88 -6.37
N GLY A 387 -3.15 -27.37 -7.15
CA GLY A 387 -4.41 -28.06 -7.44
C GLY A 387 -4.13 -29.45 -8.00
N SER A 388 -4.79 -30.44 -7.41
CA SER A 388 -4.65 -31.85 -7.76
C SER A 388 -5.15 -32.13 -9.18
N ALA A 389 -4.23 -32.43 -10.10
CA ALA A 389 -4.54 -33.23 -11.27
C ALA A 389 -4.00 -34.64 -11.03
N SER A 390 -4.93 -35.58 -10.86
CA SER A 390 -4.68 -37.01 -10.75
C SER A 390 -4.05 -37.55 -12.04
N GLY A 391 -2.90 -38.21 -11.93
CA GLY A 391 -2.26 -38.94 -13.02
C GLY A 391 -1.23 -39.93 -12.48
N SER A 392 -1.66 -41.17 -12.28
CA SER A 392 -0.83 -42.27 -11.82
C SER A 392 0.26 -42.67 -12.84
N ALA A 393 1.40 -43.02 -12.27
CA ALA A 393 2.67 -43.51 -12.82
C ALA A 393 2.62 -44.51 -14.01
N SER A 394 3.57 -44.42 -14.94
CA SER A 394 4.82 -45.22 -14.91
C SER A 394 5.65 -45.19 -16.21
N SER A 395 6.96 -44.97 -16.03
CA SER A 395 8.16 -45.52 -16.69
C SER A 395 8.32 -45.65 -18.23
N SER A 396 9.43 -45.04 -18.68
CA SER A 396 10.52 -45.55 -19.54
C SER A 396 10.40 -45.63 -21.08
N ALA A 397 11.33 -44.89 -21.69
CA ALA A 397 12.23 -45.23 -22.80
C ALA A 397 11.73 -45.28 -24.27
N SER A 398 12.26 -44.33 -25.05
CA SER A 398 12.88 -44.44 -26.38
C SER A 398 12.07 -44.77 -27.65
N ALA A 399 12.36 -43.93 -28.66
CA ALA A 399 12.32 -44.14 -30.12
C ALA A 399 11.00 -43.84 -30.89
N GLN A 400 11.11 -42.83 -31.77
CA GLN A 400 10.35 -42.64 -33.02
C GLN A 400 10.76 -43.74 -34.06
N PRO A 401 10.10 -43.93 -35.23
CA PRO A 401 9.00 -43.16 -35.82
C PRO A 401 7.89 -43.91 -36.60
N SER A 402 6.88 -43.13 -37.02
CA SER A 402 6.28 -43.09 -38.38
C SER A 402 4.90 -43.74 -38.67
N VAL A 403 4.05 -42.89 -39.29
CA VAL A 403 2.97 -43.06 -40.30
C VAL A 403 1.66 -43.83 -40.00
N SER A 404 0.51 -43.12 -40.16
CA SER A 404 -0.60 -43.40 -41.10
C SER A 404 -2.04 -43.41 -40.55
N LYS A 405 -2.87 -42.53 -41.14
CA LYS A 405 -4.29 -42.66 -41.58
C LYS A 405 -5.40 -43.18 -40.63
N ALA A 406 -6.29 -42.24 -40.28
CA ALA A 406 -7.68 -42.11 -40.75
C ALA A 406 -8.62 -43.35 -40.82
N ALA A 407 -9.72 -43.27 -40.05
CA ALA A 407 -11.11 -43.12 -40.52
C ALA A 407 -12.16 -44.16 -40.03
N THR A 408 -13.31 -43.58 -39.66
CA THR A 408 -14.71 -44.00 -39.91
C THR A 408 -15.49 -44.93 -38.97
N SER A 409 -16.54 -44.32 -38.41
CA SER A 409 -17.97 -44.71 -38.37
C SER A 409 -18.44 -45.97 -37.66
N GLY A 410 -19.45 -45.76 -36.81
CA GLY A 410 -20.47 -46.75 -36.46
C GLY A 410 -21.51 -46.17 -35.50
N ASN A 411 -22.63 -45.66 -36.03
CA ASN A 411 -23.85 -45.40 -35.28
C ASN A 411 -24.47 -46.73 -34.79
N VAL A 412 -25.25 -46.69 -33.69
CA VAL A 412 -26.72 -46.94 -33.67
C VAL A 412 -27.22 -47.32 -32.26
N SER A 413 -28.30 -46.61 -31.88
CA SER A 413 -29.44 -46.95 -31.00
C SER A 413 -29.44 -46.72 -29.47
N GLN A 414 -30.46 -45.92 -29.15
CA GLN A 414 -31.18 -45.56 -27.93
C GLN A 414 -31.63 -46.73 -27.05
N GLU A 415 -31.70 -46.48 -25.74
CA GLU A 415 -32.80 -46.97 -24.88
C GLU A 415 -33.04 -45.98 -23.71
N GLU A 416 -34.26 -46.01 -23.18
CA GLU A 416 -35.00 -44.93 -22.50
C GLU A 416 -34.82 -44.88 -20.96
N VAL A 417 -35.37 -43.82 -20.37
CA VAL A 417 -35.27 -43.29 -18.99
C VAL A 417 -35.95 -44.21 -17.94
N PRO A 418 -35.52 -44.17 -16.66
CA PRO A 418 -36.38 -43.54 -15.64
C PRO A 418 -35.63 -42.71 -14.59
N THR A 419 -36.20 -41.55 -14.25
CA THR A 419 -35.94 -40.77 -13.02
C THR A 419 -36.42 -41.51 -11.76
N PRO A 420 -35.77 -41.29 -10.61
CA PRO A 420 -36.47 -40.51 -9.57
C PRO A 420 -35.57 -39.52 -8.81
N SER A 421 -36.26 -38.64 -8.10
CA SER A 421 -35.85 -37.43 -7.39
C SER A 421 -34.86 -37.58 -6.21
N ALA A 422 -34.27 -36.41 -5.88
CA ALA A 422 -33.74 -35.94 -4.59
C ALA A 422 -32.24 -36.11 -4.27
N SER A 423 -31.55 -34.97 -4.14
CA SER A 423 -30.32 -34.78 -3.35
C SER A 423 -30.18 -33.28 -3.00
N VAL A 424 -30.68 -32.84 -1.84
CA VAL A 424 -29.95 -32.55 -0.59
C VAL A 424 -28.46 -32.22 -0.70
N SER A 425 -28.13 -31.03 -0.18
CA SER A 425 -26.81 -30.44 0.04
C SER A 425 -25.87 -31.34 0.85
N ALA A 426 -24.60 -31.37 0.45
CA ALA A 426 -23.52 -31.96 1.23
C ALA A 426 -22.52 -30.86 1.63
N GLU A 427 -22.64 -30.40 2.88
CA GLU A 427 -21.57 -29.71 3.61
C GLU A 427 -20.54 -30.73 4.10
N LEU A 428 -19.26 -30.35 4.05
CA LEU A 428 -18.15 -31.10 4.66
C LEU A 428 -17.98 -30.68 6.14
N PRO A 429 -17.50 -31.60 7.02
CA PRO A 429 -17.71 -31.51 8.46
C PRO A 429 -16.70 -30.64 9.22
N VAL A 430 -17.23 -29.88 10.18
CA VAL A 430 -16.49 -29.15 11.22
C VAL A 430 -16.27 -30.07 12.42
N GLN A 431 -15.03 -30.22 12.88
CA GLN A 431 -14.69 -30.93 14.12
C GLN A 431 -14.83 -29.99 15.33
N PHE A 432 -15.65 -30.39 16.31
CA PHE A 432 -15.82 -29.71 17.59
C PHE A 432 -14.81 -30.21 18.63
N ALA A 433 -14.26 -29.28 19.42
CA ALA A 433 -13.51 -29.53 20.64
C ALA A 433 -14.47 -29.59 21.86
N PRO A 434 -14.15 -30.34 22.94
CA PRO A 434 -15.11 -30.70 23.97
C PRO A 434 -15.30 -29.62 25.04
N GLU A 435 -16.55 -29.45 25.48
CA GLU A 435 -16.99 -28.64 26.60
C GLU A 435 -16.55 -29.23 27.96
N VAL A 436 -16.23 -28.34 28.91
CA VAL A 436 -16.25 -28.64 30.35
C VAL A 436 -17.27 -27.70 30.99
N GLY A 437 -18.29 -28.30 31.60
CA GLY A 437 -19.46 -27.64 32.15
C GLY A 437 -19.17 -26.79 33.39
N THR A 438 -20.02 -25.78 33.60
CA THR A 438 -20.08 -25.00 34.84
C THR A 438 -21.51 -24.99 35.38
N THR A 439 -21.68 -25.45 36.61
CA THR A 439 -22.93 -25.36 37.38
C THR A 439 -22.98 -24.06 38.20
N ALA A 440 -24.20 -23.68 38.56
CA ALA A 440 -24.62 -22.36 39.01
C ALA A 440 -24.32 -21.98 40.48
N ALA A 441 -24.55 -20.68 40.71
CA ALA A 441 -24.41 -19.81 41.88
C ALA A 441 -24.74 -20.35 43.29
N GLY A 442 -23.99 -19.81 44.27
CA GLY A 442 -24.35 -19.74 45.69
C GLY A 442 -23.68 -18.54 46.38
N THR A 443 -24.47 -17.70 47.04
CA THR A 443 -24.14 -16.46 47.77
C THR A 443 -23.45 -16.73 49.12
N SER A 444 -22.53 -15.84 49.57
CA SER A 444 -22.46 -15.29 50.95
C SER A 444 -21.07 -14.73 51.36
N ALA A 445 -21.10 -13.49 51.86
CA ALA A 445 -20.31 -12.86 52.94
C ALA A 445 -18.80 -12.58 52.81
N ALA A 446 -18.46 -11.32 53.12
CA ALA A 446 -17.12 -10.80 53.35
C ALA A 446 -16.58 -11.17 54.74
N ALA A 447 -15.28 -11.51 54.84
CA ALA A 447 -14.46 -11.29 56.04
C ALA A 447 -12.94 -11.46 55.79
N ALA A 448 -12.19 -10.43 56.18
CA ALA A 448 -10.82 -10.39 56.74
C ALA A 448 -9.63 -11.06 56.02
N VAL A 449 -8.68 -10.21 55.59
CA VAL A 449 -7.29 -10.55 55.23
C VAL A 449 -6.41 -10.51 56.48
N PRO A 450 -5.61 -11.55 56.79
CA PRO A 450 -4.49 -11.44 57.71
C PRO A 450 -3.21 -11.04 56.98
N THR A 451 -2.59 -9.96 57.43
CA THR A 451 -1.24 -9.53 57.08
C THR A 451 -0.21 -10.33 57.87
N ASN A 452 0.88 -10.76 57.22
CA ASN A 452 2.15 -10.98 57.89
C ASN A 452 3.35 -10.79 56.93
N PRO A 453 4.50 -10.34 57.45
CA PRO A 453 5.47 -9.53 56.72
C PRO A 453 6.59 -10.37 56.08
N VAL A 454 7.02 -10.00 54.88
CA VAL A 454 8.23 -10.54 54.25
C VAL A 454 9.36 -9.52 54.38
N VAL A 455 10.41 -9.94 55.07
CA VAL A 455 11.66 -9.21 55.33
C VAL A 455 12.48 -9.10 54.04
N HIS A 456 12.83 -7.87 53.65
CA HIS A 456 13.77 -7.60 52.55
C HIS A 456 15.23 -7.77 52.98
N LYS A 457 16.01 -8.43 52.13
CA LYS A 457 17.48 -8.45 52.15
C LYS A 457 18.00 -7.68 50.93
N PRO A 458 18.97 -6.76 51.07
CA PRO A 458 19.30 -5.79 50.02
C PRO A 458 20.20 -6.39 48.94
N SER A 459 19.92 -6.08 47.68
CA SER A 459 20.80 -6.36 46.54
C SER A 459 21.12 -5.07 45.79
N ALA A 460 22.43 -4.81 45.66
CA ALA A 460 23.19 -3.85 44.87
C ALA A 460 22.47 -2.71 44.12
N SER A 461 22.80 -1.46 44.48
CA SER A 461 22.51 -0.26 43.70
C SER A 461 23.42 -0.15 42.47
N CYS A 462 22.85 -0.11 41.26
CA CYS A 462 23.58 0.22 40.04
C CYS A 462 23.49 1.73 39.79
N SER A 463 24.58 2.47 39.94
CA SER A 463 24.62 3.92 39.64
C SER A 463 24.86 4.14 38.14
N ARG A 464 23.83 4.57 37.40
CA ARG A 464 24.00 5.03 36.00
C ARG A 464 24.67 6.42 36.01
N LYS A 465 25.84 6.53 35.37
CA LYS A 465 26.44 7.83 35.03
C LYS A 465 26.00 8.21 33.61
N THR A 466 25.21 9.27 33.50
CA THR A 466 24.84 9.88 32.21
C THR A 466 25.85 10.97 31.88
N ARG A 467 26.44 10.93 30.68
CA ARG A 467 27.30 12.01 30.16
C ARG A 467 26.56 12.69 29.02
N ILE A 468 26.22 13.97 29.22
CA ILE A 468 25.63 14.81 28.17
C ILE A 468 26.77 15.49 27.41
N VAL A 469 26.77 15.38 26.09
CA VAL A 469 27.73 16.03 25.19
C VAL A 469 26.96 17.03 24.34
N TYR A 470 27.30 18.32 24.44
CA TYR A 470 26.76 19.37 23.57
C TYR A 470 27.74 19.65 22.44
N LYS A 471 27.23 19.74 21.21
CA LYS A 471 27.97 20.18 20.02
C LYS A 471 27.35 21.48 19.51
N THR A 472 28.06 22.59 19.66
CA THR A 472 27.65 23.88 19.10
C THR A 472 28.00 23.91 17.61
N VAL A 473 27.01 24.19 16.75
CA VAL A 473 27.21 24.41 15.32
C VAL A 473 26.86 25.87 15.03
N THR A 474 27.85 26.64 14.57
CA THR A 474 27.67 28.02 14.12
C THR A 474 27.41 28.01 12.63
N VAL A 475 26.26 28.54 12.19
CA VAL A 475 25.94 28.75 10.77
C VAL A 475 25.95 30.25 10.49
N THR A 476 26.75 30.67 9.52
CA THR A 476 26.79 32.06 9.05
C THR A 476 26.14 32.12 7.68
N SER A 477 25.03 32.85 7.55
CA SER A 477 24.34 33.13 6.28
C SER A 477 24.74 34.51 5.74
N PRO A 478 25.03 34.66 4.43
CA PRO A 478 25.16 35.98 3.80
C PRO A 478 23.79 36.63 3.58
N ALA A 479 23.75 37.97 3.66
CA ALA A 479 22.56 38.79 3.45
C ALA A 479 22.08 38.78 1.98
N GLU A 480 20.75 38.82 1.80
CA GLU A 480 20.08 38.85 0.49
C GLU A 480 20.15 40.25 -0.17
N GLU A 481 20.50 40.28 -1.46
CA GLU A 481 20.25 41.41 -2.36
C GLU A 481 18.91 41.23 -3.08
N SER A 482 18.05 42.24 -2.95
CA SER A 482 16.75 42.35 -3.62
C SER A 482 16.89 42.81 -5.07
N ASN A 483 16.13 42.21 -5.99
CA ASN A 483 15.79 42.86 -7.27
C ASN A 483 14.42 42.40 -7.84
N PRO A 484 13.77 43.24 -8.68
CA PRO A 484 12.31 43.43 -8.67
C PRO A 484 11.50 42.61 -9.67
N VAL A 485 10.19 42.67 -9.43
CA VAL A 485 9.02 42.00 -10.04
C VAL A 485 8.85 42.30 -11.54
N ALA A 486 8.43 41.28 -12.31
CA ALA A 486 7.88 41.42 -13.66
C ALA A 486 6.43 40.89 -13.73
N THR A 487 5.56 41.70 -14.32
CA THR A 487 4.11 41.54 -14.55
C THR A 487 3.78 40.53 -15.67
N PRO A 488 2.57 39.92 -15.71
CA PRO A 488 2.23 38.83 -16.63
C PRO A 488 1.59 39.29 -17.95
N THR A 489 1.87 38.57 -19.04
CA THR A 489 1.24 38.75 -20.36
C THR A 489 0.30 37.58 -20.67
N ALA A 490 -0.79 37.90 -21.36
CA ALA A 490 -2.02 37.13 -21.58
C ALA A 490 -1.90 35.83 -22.40
N THR A 491 -2.85 34.93 -22.13
CA THR A 491 -3.13 33.65 -22.80
C THR A 491 -4.08 33.83 -24.00
N PRO A 492 -3.97 33.03 -25.07
CA PRO A 492 -5.09 32.80 -25.99
C PRO A 492 -5.74 31.42 -25.81
N THR A 493 -7.07 31.44 -25.90
CA THR A 493 -8.06 30.37 -25.78
C THR A 493 -8.00 29.33 -26.91
N ALA A 494 -8.22 28.04 -26.60
CA ALA A 494 -8.60 27.02 -27.59
C ALA A 494 -9.66 26.06 -27.03
N THR A 495 -10.71 25.86 -27.81
CA THR A 495 -11.91 25.03 -27.59
C THR A 495 -11.68 23.61 -28.14
N PRO A 496 -12.35 22.54 -27.63
CA PRO A 496 -11.83 21.18 -27.70
C PRO A 496 -12.41 20.33 -28.85
N THR A 497 -11.62 19.38 -29.34
CA THR A 497 -12.09 18.21 -30.10
C THR A 497 -11.45 16.95 -29.51
N GLY A 498 -12.29 15.94 -29.26
CA GLY A 498 -11.98 14.80 -28.42
C GLY A 498 -11.17 13.67 -29.07
N SER A 499 -10.44 12.96 -28.22
CA SER A 499 -10.15 11.52 -28.30
C SER A 499 -9.48 11.11 -26.97
N THR A 500 -9.95 10.02 -26.39
CA THR A 500 -9.86 9.68 -24.96
C THR A 500 -8.63 8.86 -24.58
N ASP A 501 -8.28 8.99 -23.29
CA ASP A 501 -7.43 8.15 -22.43
C ASP A 501 -5.90 8.31 -22.44
N ASN A 502 -5.21 8.38 -23.58
CA ASN A 502 -3.73 8.59 -23.55
C ASN A 502 -3.30 10.02 -23.16
N TYR A 503 -4.22 10.99 -23.26
CA TYR A 503 -3.96 12.38 -22.88
C TYR A 503 -3.94 12.60 -21.36
N LYS A 504 -4.59 11.74 -20.56
CA LYS A 504 -4.66 11.93 -19.10
C LYS A 504 -3.32 11.65 -18.41
N ALA A 505 -2.59 10.63 -18.86
CA ALA A 505 -1.25 10.31 -18.33
C ALA A 505 -0.23 11.43 -18.61
N ARG A 506 -0.19 11.95 -19.84
CA ARG A 506 0.69 13.07 -20.20
C ARG A 506 0.31 14.39 -19.52
N ARG A 507 -0.99 14.62 -19.26
CA ARG A 507 -1.48 15.82 -18.57
C ARG A 507 -1.20 15.76 -17.06
N HIS A 508 -1.25 14.58 -16.46
CA HIS A 508 -0.85 14.34 -15.07
C HIS A 508 0.65 14.61 -14.86
N GLU A 509 1.50 14.10 -15.76
CA GLU A 509 2.93 14.40 -15.78
C GLU A 509 3.20 15.91 -15.96
N HIS A 510 2.42 16.60 -16.81
CA HIS A 510 2.53 18.04 -17.04
C HIS A 510 2.08 18.94 -15.87
N GLU A 511 1.11 18.53 -15.06
CA GLU A 511 0.66 19.32 -13.90
C GLU A 511 1.62 19.21 -12.70
N HIS A 512 2.34 18.09 -12.57
CA HIS A 512 3.48 17.97 -11.65
C HIS A 512 4.56 19.04 -11.93
N LEU A 513 4.72 19.47 -13.20
CA LEU A 513 5.79 20.39 -13.65
C LEU A 513 5.68 21.83 -13.10
N HIS A 514 4.47 22.32 -12.79
CA HIS A 514 4.29 23.76 -12.54
C HIS A 514 4.51 24.20 -11.08
N ARG A 515 4.49 23.31 -10.09
CA ARG A 515 4.39 23.72 -8.67
C ARG A 515 5.59 23.44 -7.77
N HIS A 516 6.58 22.67 -8.21
CA HIS A 516 7.87 22.61 -7.50
C HIS A 516 8.74 23.87 -7.67
N ARG A 517 8.31 24.84 -8.51
CA ARG A 517 8.91 26.18 -8.57
C ARG A 517 8.59 27.06 -7.36
N SER A 518 7.54 26.79 -6.58
CA SER A 518 7.16 27.68 -5.46
C SER A 518 7.71 27.27 -4.09
N HIS A 519 8.44 26.16 -3.96
CA HIS A 519 9.04 25.70 -2.71
C HIS A 519 10.58 25.73 -2.71
N ARG A 520 11.18 26.39 -3.70
CA ARG A 520 12.58 26.82 -3.69
C ARG A 520 12.66 28.35 -3.75
N LYS A 521 12.28 28.99 -2.66
CA LYS A 521 12.87 30.24 -2.18
C LYS A 521 12.98 30.14 -0.67
#